data_AF-A0A357V8A1-F1
#
_entry.id   AF-A0A357V8A1-F1
#
_cell.length_a   1.000
_cell.length_b   1.000
_cell.length_c   1.000
_cell.angle_alpha   90.00
_cell.angle_beta   90.00
_cell.angle_gamma   90.00
#
_symmetry.space_group_name_H-M   'P 1'
#
loop_
_entity.id
_entity.type
_entity.pdbx_description
1 polymer ?
#
loop_
_entity_poly.entity_id
_entity_poly.type
_entity_poly.pdbx_seq_one_letter_code
_entity_poly.pdbx_strand_id
1 'polypeptide(L)' 'GGNYALAAARALIDQDGLDARQIAEKAMGVAAGICVYTNSNLTIEAL' A
#
# COMPACT_ATOMS: atom_id res chain seq x y z
N GLY A 1 -10.35 1.92 1.42
CA GLY A 1 -9.30 1.15 2.11
C GLY A 1 -8.20 2.00 2.74
N GLY A 2 -8.39 3.31 2.93
CA GLY A 2 -7.31 4.22 3.35
C GLY A 2 -6.66 3.84 4.70
N ASN A 3 -7.46 3.49 5.72
CA ASN A 3 -6.92 3.11 7.02
C ASN A 3 -6.10 1.81 6.96
N TYR A 4 -6.51 0.84 6.13
CA TYR A 4 -5.76 -0.41 5.94
C TYR A 4 -4.45 -0.16 5.20
N ALA A 5 -4.47 0.66 4.15
CA ALA A 5 -3.27 1.07 3.43
C ALA A 5 -2.31 1.84 4.35
N LEU A 6 -2.81 2.77 5.17
CA LEU A 6 -1.99 3.52 6.13
C LEU A 6 -1.34 2.60 7.16
N ALA A 7 -2.11 1.66 7.73
CA ALA A 7 -1.59 0.70 8.70
C ALA A 7 -0.51 -0.20 8.07
N ALA A 8 -0.77 -0.73 6.86
CA ALA A 8 0.18 -1.55 6.13
C ALA A 8 1.45 -0.77 5.77
N ALA A 9 1.32 0.46 5.25
CA ALA A 9 2.47 1.31 4.91
C ALA A 9 3.33 1.60 6.15
N ARG A 10 2.73 1.91 7.30
CA ARG A 10 3.45 2.11 8.56
C ARG A 10 4.20 0.86 9.03
N ALA A 11 3.65 -0.33 8.81
CA ALA A 11 4.34 -1.57 9.15
C ALA A 11 5.51 -1.89 8.18
N LEU A 12 5.47 -1.34 6.97
CA LEU A 12 6.46 -1.58 5.91
C LEU A 12 7.56 -0.52 5.84
N ILE A 13 7.36 0.68 6.41
CA ILE A 13 8.29 1.81 6.22
C ILE A 13 9.67 1.60 6.83
N ASP A 14 9.77 0.78 7.88
CA ASP A 14 11.02 0.46 8.57
C ASP A 14 11.63 -0.87 8.09
N GLN A 15 11.08 -1.49 7.04
CA GLN A 15 11.66 -2.69 6.43
C GLN A 15 12.78 -2.32 5.46
N ASP A 16 13.96 -2.90 5.68
CA ASP A 16 15.08 -2.75 4.76
C ASP A 16 14.75 -3.30 3.37
N GLY A 17 15.27 -2.63 2.34
CA GLY A 17 15.17 -3.09 0.94
C GLY A 17 13.83 -2.78 0.26
N LEU A 18 12.95 -2.01 0.90
CA LEU A 18 11.74 -1.49 0.25
C LEU A 18 11.91 0.00 -0.09
N ASP A 19 11.70 0.33 -1.36
CA ASP A 19 11.55 1.71 -1.80
C ASP A 19 10.12 2.23 -1.57
N ALA A 20 9.93 3.55 -1.72
CA ALA A 20 8.64 4.20 -1.48
C ALA A 20 7.53 3.68 -2.41
N ARG A 21 7.85 3.35 -3.66
CA ARG A 21 6.89 2.81 -4.63
C ARG A 21 6.44 1.41 -4.20
N GLN A 22 7.36 0.56 -3.77
CA GLN A 22 7.10 -0.79 -3.30
C GLN A 22 6.26 -0.78 -2.01
N ILE A 23 6.52 0.15 -1.08
CA ILE A 23 5.71 0.33 0.13
C ILE A 23 4.27 0.71 -0.27
N ALA A 24 4.10 1.69 -1.16
CA ALA A 24 2.79 2.13 -1.63
C ALA A 24 2.01 1.00 -2.32
N GLU A 25 2.66 0.26 -3.22
CA GLU A 25 2.06 -0.86 -3.94
C GLU A 25 1.59 -1.98 -3.00
N LYS A 26 2.48 -2.42 -2.09
CA LYS A 26 2.15 -3.47 -1.11
C LYS A 26 1.03 -3.04 -0.16
N ALA A 27 1.07 -1.80 0.33
CA ALA A 27 0.06 -1.26 1.22
C ALA A 27 -1.33 -1.18 0.56
N MET A 28 -1.38 -0.73 -0.70
CA MET A 28 -2.62 -0.70 -1.49
C MET A 28 -3.13 -2.11 -1.82
N GLY A 29 -2.23 -3.07 -2.05
CA GLY A 29 -2.59 -4.49 -2.19
C GLY A 29 -3.31 -5.06 -0.97
N VAL A 30 -2.82 -4.74 0.25
CA VAL A 30 -3.50 -5.12 1.50
C VAL A 30 -4.89 -4.46 1.58
N ALA A 31 -4.99 -3.18 1.25
CA ALA A 31 -6.27 -2.47 1.28
C ALA A 31 -7.29 -3.05 0.28
N ALA A 32 -6.84 -3.48 -0.90
CA ALA A 32 -7.67 -4.12 -1.91
C ALA A 32 -8.21 -5.50 -1.48
N GLY A 33 -7.45 -6.24 -0.67
CA GLY A 33 -7.88 -7.54 -0.13
C GLY A 33 -8.90 -7.45 1.01
N ILE A 34 -9.02 -6.28 1.67
CA ILE A 34 -9.85 -6.11 2.87
C ILE A 34 -11.07 -5.20 2.62
N CYS A 35 -10.88 -4.11 1.88
CA CYS A 35 -11.92 -3.09 1.72
C CYS A 35 -12.72 -3.33 0.44
N VAL A 36 -14.02 -3.58 0.59
CA VAL A 36 -14.97 -3.74 -0.55
C VAL A 36 -15.02 -2.53 -1.51
N TYR A 37 -14.55 -1.36 -1.07
CA TYR A 37 -14.46 -0.13 -1.87
C TYR A 37 -13.05 0.16 -2.39
N THR A 38 -12.13 -0.81 -2.38
CA THR A 38 -10.78 -0.67 -2.91
C THR A 38 -10.47 -1.90 -3.73
N ASN A 39 -10.10 -1.71 -4.99
CA ASN A 39 -9.79 -2.81 -5.91
C ASN A 39 -8.28 -2.90 -6.13
N SER A 40 -7.85 -3.90 -6.91
CA SER A 40 -6.45 -4.18 -7.20
C SER A 40 -5.90 -3.45 -8.44
N ASN A 41 -6.68 -2.57 -9.07
CA ASN A 41 -6.24 -1.81 -10.23
C ASN A 41 -5.66 -0.47 -9.77
N LEU A 42 -4.33 -0.40 -9.69
CA LEU A 42 -3.60 0.71 -9.06
C LEU A 42 -2.82 1.52 -10.09
N THR A 43 -2.93 2.85 -10.02
CA THR A 43 -2.01 3.79 -10.66
C THR A 43 -1.06 4.32 -9.59
N ILE A 44 0.25 4.22 -9.82
CA ILE A 44 1.27 4.65 -8.86
C ILE A 44 2.23 5.62 -9.55
N GLU A 45 2.17 6.87 -9.12
CA GLU A 45 3.02 7.99 -9.57
C GLU A 45 4.20 8.18 -8.60
N ALA A 46 5.36 8.60 -9.12
CA ALA A 46 6.57 8.87 -8.35
C ALA A 46 7.33 10.09 -8.92
N LEU A 47 8.19 10.71 -8.09
CA LEU A 47 9.05 11.85 -8.44
C LEU A 47 10.46 11.40 -8.81
#